data_AF-A0A9Q3BX69-F1
#
_entry.id   AF-A0A9Q3BX69-F1
#
_cell.length_a   1.000
_cell.length_b   1.000
_cell.length_c   1.000
_cell.angle_alpha   90.00
_cell.angle_beta   90.00
_cell.angle_gamma   90.00
#
_symmetry.space_group_name_H-M   'P 1'
#
loop_
_entity.id
_entity.type
_entity.pdbx_description
1 polymer ?
#
loop_
_entity_poly.entity_id
_entity_poly.type
_entity_poly.pdbx_seq_one_letter_code
_entity_poly.pdbx_strand_id
1 'polypeptide(L)'
;MSRDLKKMRDSFLGRFTISKQIWKNAVEVKLTKEFSRKHPVFPVRLVKSYFQTEEDKFPSRKKTPTSPEIVEVEDCPGPVKKIIKARKISLNGKDQGQ
;
A
#
# COMPACT_ATOMS: atom_id res chain seq x y z
N MET A 1 -3.70 22.78 -18.68
CA MET A 1 -4.06 21.94 -17.51
C MET A 1 -3.53 20.54 -17.76
N SER A 2 -2.26 20.27 -17.39
CA SER A 2 -1.70 18.92 -17.52
C SER A 2 -2.26 18.07 -16.39
N ARG A 3 -3.07 17.06 -16.72
CA ARG A 3 -3.45 16.02 -15.76
C ARG A 3 -2.27 15.06 -15.70
N ASP A 4 -1.41 15.21 -14.70
CA ASP A 4 -0.39 14.21 -14.45
C ASP A 4 -1.08 12.86 -14.23
N LEU A 5 -0.93 11.93 -15.17
CA LEU A 5 -1.33 10.54 -14.95
C LEU A 5 -0.48 10.05 -13.78
N LYS A 6 -1.10 9.98 -12.59
CA LYS A 6 -0.50 9.35 -11.42
C LYS A 6 -0.21 7.91 -11.80
N LYS A 7 1.03 7.62 -12.18
CA LYS A 7 1.48 6.29 -12.59
C LYS A 7 1.03 5.29 -11.52
N MET A 8 0.30 4.27 -11.96
CA MET A 8 -0.25 3.27 -11.06
C MET A 8 0.91 2.53 -10.42
N ARG A 9 0.97 2.56 -9.09
CA ARG A 9 1.98 1.84 -8.33
C ARG A 9 1.75 0.34 -8.51
N ASP A 10 2.81 -0.44 -8.33
CA ASP A 10 2.61 -1.88 -8.20
C ASP A 10 1.65 -2.14 -7.05
N SER A 11 0.71 -3.05 -7.28
CA SER A 11 -0.31 -3.41 -6.30
C SER A 11 0.24 -4.32 -5.19
N PHE A 12 1.42 -4.90 -5.41
CA PHE A 12 2.09 -5.81 -4.46
C PHE A 12 3.43 -5.24 -3.98
N LEU A 13 3.74 -5.48 -2.71
CA LEU A 13 4.94 -4.95 -2.06
C LEU A 13 6.23 -5.71 -2.40
N GLY A 14 6.11 -6.89 -3.01
CA GLY A 14 7.25 -7.71 -3.38
C GLY A 14 7.08 -9.18 -3.04
N ARG A 15 8.22 -9.88 -2.99
CA ARG A 15 8.29 -11.33 -2.76
C ARG A 15 8.52 -11.58 -1.27
N PHE A 16 7.74 -12.48 -0.71
CA PHE A 16 7.91 -12.90 0.67
C PHE A 16 7.82 -14.42 0.79
N THR A 17 8.51 -14.95 1.80
CA THR A 17 8.49 -16.39 2.09
C THR A 17 7.30 -16.72 2.98
N ILE A 18 6.51 -17.72 2.59
CA ILE A 18 5.44 -18.25 3.42
C ILE A 18 6.08 -19.11 4.52
N SER A 19 5.78 -18.78 5.77
CA SER A 19 6.23 -19.54 6.94
C SER A 19 5.32 -20.74 7.17
N LYS A 20 4.01 -20.49 7.23
CA LYS A 20 3.00 -21.49 7.56
C LYS A 20 1.68 -21.16 6.89
N GLN A 21 0.94 -22.18 6.47
CA GLN A 21 -0.44 -22.01 6.06
C GLN A 21 -1.37 -22.14 7.28
N ILE A 22 -2.18 -21.11 7.50
CA ILE A 22 -3.13 -21.03 8.60
C ILE A 22 -4.52 -21.33 8.02
N TRP A 23 -4.99 -22.55 8.27
CA TRP A 23 -6.24 -23.07 7.71
C TRP A 23 -6.26 -23.01 6.17
N LYS A 24 -7.44 -22.93 5.55
CA LYS A 24 -7.58 -22.83 4.09
C LYS A 24 -7.43 -21.40 3.55
N ASN A 25 -7.61 -20.39 4.41
CA ASN A 25 -7.89 -19.02 3.97
C ASN A 25 -6.81 -18.00 4.34
N ALA A 26 -5.78 -18.38 5.10
CA ALA A 26 -4.75 -17.46 5.54
C ALA A 26 -3.35 -18.09 5.48
N VAL A 27 -2.34 -17.25 5.34
CA VAL A 27 -0.93 -17.64 5.33
C VAL A 27 -0.13 -16.69 6.20
N GLU A 28 0.79 -17.24 6.97
CA GLU A 28 1.80 -16.50 7.71
C GLU A 28 3.01 -16.26 6.81
N VAL A 29 3.46 -15.02 6.77
CA VAL A 29 4.50 -14.54 5.87
C VAL A 29 5.66 -13.99 6.70
N LYS A 30 6.89 -14.35 6.32
CA LYS A 30 8.10 -13.78 6.91
C LYS A 30 8.31 -12.37 6.36
N LEU A 31 8.01 -11.37 7.19
CA LEU A 31 8.17 -9.95 6.85
C LEU A 31 9.61 -9.49 7.08
N THR A 32 10.11 -8.60 6.21
CA THR A 32 11.38 -7.90 6.42
C THR A 32 11.25 -6.83 7.51
N LYS A 33 12.39 -6.31 7.99
CA LYS A 33 12.45 -5.33 9.10
C LYS A 33 11.57 -4.10 8.86
N GLU A 34 11.50 -3.63 7.62
CA GLU A 34 10.66 -2.52 7.17
C GLU A 34 9.16 -2.72 7.46
N PHE A 35 8.70 -3.97 7.38
CA PHE A 35 7.30 -4.34 7.61
C PHE A 35 7.05 -4.96 8.99
N SER A 36 8.00 -4.88 9.92
CA SER A 36 7.89 -5.45 11.27
C SER A 36 6.65 -4.97 12.06
N ARG A 37 6.12 -3.79 11.73
CA ARG A 37 4.91 -3.23 12.34
C ARG A 37 3.61 -3.79 11.75
N LYS A 38 3.67 -4.54 10.65
CA LYS A 38 2.50 -5.14 9.99
C LYS A 38 2.24 -6.53 10.53
N HIS A 39 0.97 -6.94 10.50
CA HIS A 39 0.57 -8.28 10.91
C HIS A 39 1.16 -9.32 9.93
N PRO A 40 1.82 -10.39 10.40
CA PRO A 40 2.48 -11.36 9.52
C PRO A 40 1.50 -12.32 8.83
N VAL A 41 0.24 -12.39 9.29
CA VAL A 41 -0.78 -13.26 8.69
C VAL A 41 -1.66 -12.49 7.72
N PHE A 42 -1.78 -13.01 6.50
CA PHE A 42 -2.56 -12.43 5.40
C PHE A 42 -3.57 -13.42 4.83
N PRO A 43 -4.75 -12.96 4.39
CA PRO A 43 -5.67 -13.78 3.60
C PRO A 43 -5.03 -14.24 2.29
N VAL A 44 -5.29 -15.48 1.88
CA VAL A 44 -4.77 -16.06 0.61
C VAL A 44 -5.15 -15.24 -0.62
N ARG A 45 -6.27 -14.50 -0.58
CA ARG A 45 -6.72 -13.60 -1.67
C ARG A 45 -5.77 -12.44 -1.94
N LEU A 46 -4.98 -12.04 -0.94
CA LEU A 46 -4.01 -10.94 -1.06
C LEU A 46 -2.60 -11.43 -1.41
N VAL A 47 -2.43 -12.74 -1.60
CA VAL A 47 -1.15 -13.37 -1.89
C VAL A 47 -1.17 -13.91 -3.31
N LYS A 48 -0.11 -13.62 -4.06
CA LYS A 48 0.08 -14.11 -5.43
C LYS A 48 1.31 -15.01 -5.46
N SER A 49 1.17 -16.19 -6.05
CA SER A 49 2.30 -17.09 -6.27
C SER A 49 3.32 -16.43 -7.19
N TYR A 50 4.57 -16.41 -6.72
CA TYR A 50 5.70 -15.91 -7.49
C TYR A 50 6.38 -17.08 -8.20
N PHE A 51 6.55 -16.96 -9.51
CA PHE A 51 7.27 -17.93 -10.33
C PHE A 51 8.54 -17.28 -10.88
N GLN A 52 9.68 -17.93 -10.69
CA GLN A 52 10.92 -17.49 -11.30
C GLN A 52 10.81 -17.68 -12.82
N THR A 53 11.24 -16.65 -13.57
CA THR A 53 11.27 -16.75 -15.02
C THR A 53 12.51 -17.53 -15.41
N GLU A 54 12.31 -18.70 -16.01
CA GLU A 54 13.37 -19.49 -16.64
C GLU A 54 13.72 -18.84 -17.99
N GLU A 55 14.90 -18.22 -18.08
CA GLU A 55 15.35 -17.52 -19.30
C GLU A 55 15.57 -18.51 -20.45
N ASP A 56 16.09 -19.71 -20.16
CA ASP A 56 16.37 -20.76 -21.15
C ASP A 56 15.11 -21.31 -21.83
N LYS A 57 13.99 -21.36 -21.09
CA LYS A 57 12.71 -21.87 -21.62
C LYS A 57 11.97 -20.84 -22.46
N PHE A 58 12.27 -19.55 -22.29
CA PHE A 58 11.53 -18.46 -22.94
C PHE A 58 12.46 -17.31 -23.37
N PRO A 59 13.35 -17.55 -24.35
CA PRO A 59 14.37 -16.58 -24.76
C PRO A 59 13.79 -15.28 -25.35
N SER A 60 12.56 -15.30 -25.87
CA SER A 60 11.90 -14.12 -26.45
C SER A 60 11.23 -13.20 -25.41
N ARG A 61 11.26 -13.53 -24.11
CA ARG A 61 10.56 -12.74 -23.08
C ARG A 61 11.35 -11.46 -22.79
N LYS A 62 10.78 -10.30 -23.15
CA LYS A 62 11.34 -8.98 -22.80
C LYS A 62 11.34 -8.83 -21.27
N LYS A 63 12.50 -8.54 -20.68
CA LYS A 63 12.62 -8.24 -19.24
C LYS A 63 11.80 -6.98 -18.97
N THR A 64 10.74 -7.09 -18.16
CA THR A 64 10.01 -5.91 -17.70
C THR A 64 10.95 -5.07 -16.85
N PRO A 65 11.00 -3.74 -17.05
CA PRO A 65 11.86 -2.88 -16.27
C PRO A 65 11.49 -3.00 -14.79
N THR A 66 12.50 -3.17 -13.93
CA THR A 66 12.36 -3.13 -12.48
C THR A 66 11.68 -1.82 -12.10
N SER A 67 10.60 -1.89 -11.30
CA SER A 67 9.92 -0.69 -10.78
C SER A 67 10.95 0.23 -10.12
N PRO A 68 10.86 1.57 -10.30
CA PRO A 68 11.82 2.48 -9.70
C PRO A 68 11.92 2.27 -8.20
N GLU A 69 13.15 2.29 -7.70
CA GLU A 69 13.47 2.27 -6.27
C GLU A 69 12.78 3.45 -5.58
N ILE A 70 12.08 3.17 -4.49
CA ILE A 70 11.36 4.18 -3.72
C ILE A 70 12.41 4.92 -2.90
N VAL A 71 12.84 6.09 -3.38
CA VAL A 71 13.58 7.03 -2.54
C VAL A 71 12.58 7.58 -1.54
N GLU A 72 12.75 7.25 -0.27
CA GLU A 72 12.07 7.94 0.82
C GLU A 72 12.55 9.39 0.76
N VAL A 73 11.72 10.28 0.22
CA VAL A 73 11.95 11.72 0.37
C VAL A 73 11.80 11.97 1.86
N GLU A 74 12.91 12.18 2.54
CA GLU A 74 12.98 12.66 3.92
C GLU A 74 11.89 13.74 4.09
N ASP A 75 10.99 13.51 5.04
CA ASP A 75 9.93 14.45 5.40
C ASP A 75 10.62 15.67 6.01
N CYS A 76 11.05 16.61 5.16
CA CYS A 76 11.62 17.88 5.60
C CYS A 76 10.58 18.53 6.53
N PRO A 77 10.89 18.73 7.83
CA PRO A 77 9.96 19.32 8.78
C PRO A 77 9.85 20.83 8.49
N GLY A 78 9.08 21.19 7.46
CA GLY A 78 8.62 22.55 7.27
C GLY A 78 7.69 22.94 8.42
N PRO A 79 7.70 24.20 8.89
CA PRO A 79 6.89 24.62 10.03
C PRO A 79 5.40 24.51 9.71
N VAL A 80 4.75 23.47 10.24
CA VAL A 80 3.31 23.25 10.18
C VAL A 80 2.62 24.37 10.97
N LYS A 81 2.02 25.35 10.26
CA LYS A 81 1.14 26.34 10.88
C LYS A 81 -0.15 25.64 11.27
N LYS A 82 -0.34 25.40 12.56
CA LYS A 82 -1.57 24.83 13.14
C LYS A 82 -2.78 25.68 12.73
N ILE A 83 -3.67 25.15 11.89
CA ILE A 83 -4.97 25.77 11.62
C ILE A 83 -5.97 25.14 12.60
N ILE A 84 -6.20 25.80 13.74
CA ILE A 84 -7.35 25.53 14.59
C ILE A 84 -8.53 26.31 14.00
N LYS A 85 -9.46 25.62 13.33
CA LYS A 85 -10.80 26.18 13.09
C LYS A 85 -11.75 25.57 14.11
N ALA A 86 -11.97 26.30 15.20
CA ALA A 86 -13.09 26.02 16.10
C ALA A 86 -14.39 26.09 15.28
N ARG A 87 -15.10 24.97 15.17
CA ARG A 87 -16.46 24.97 14.62
C ARG A 87 -17.38 25.47 15.73
N LYS A 88 -17.79 26.75 15.67
CA LYS A 88 -18.87 27.27 16.53
C LYS A 88 -20.12 26.46 16.26
N ILE A 89 -20.57 25.75 17.28
CA ILE A 89 -21.88 25.12 17.35
C ILE A 89 -22.89 26.27 17.51
N SER A 90 -23.85 26.41 16.59
CA SER A 90 -25.03 27.23 16.85
C SER A 90 -26.19 26.28 17.12
N LEU A 91 -26.51 26.11 18.40
CA LEU A 91 -27.84 25.70 18.81
C LEU A 91 -28.79 26.85 18.43
N ASN A 92 -29.73 26.59 17.54
CA ASN A 92 -31.03 27.27 17.52
C ASN A 92 -32.00 26.42 16.70
N GLY A 93 -32.64 25.47 17.37
CA GLY A 93 -33.86 24.84 16.89
C GLY A 93 -35.02 25.79 17.14
N LYS A 94 -35.41 26.54 16.11
CA LYS A 94 -36.75 27.10 15.95
C LYS A 94 -37.06 27.10 14.47
N ASP A 95 -37.84 26.11 14.04
CA ASP A 95 -38.64 26.19 12.84
C ASP A 95 -40.09 25.89 13.26
N GLN A 96 -40.99 26.82 12.97
CA GLN A 96 -42.40 26.77 13.31
C GLN A 96 -43.15 25.92 12.28
N GLY A 97 -44.13 25.13 12.73
CA GLY A 97 -45.02 24.40 11.84
C GLY A 97 -46.33 24.02 12.51
N GLN A 98 -47.24 24.99 12.65
CA GLN A 98 -48.69 24.90 12.36
C GLN A 98 -49.39 26.19 12.77
#